data_AF-A0A143PIQ2-F1
#
_entry.id   AF-A0A143PIQ2-F1
#
_cell.length_a   1.000
_cell.length_b   1.000
_cell.length_c   1.000
_cell.angle_alpha   90.00
_cell.angle_beta   90.00
_cell.angle_gamma   90.00
#
_symmetry.space_group_name_H-M   'P 1'
#
loop_
_entity.id
_entity.type
_entity.pdbx_description
1 polymer ?
#
loop_
_entity_poly.entity_id
_entity_poly.type
_entity_poly.pdbx_seq_one_letter_code
_entity_poly.pdbx_strand_id
1 'polypeptide(L)'
;MTRVPAPLVTFAAIVLAAAIAAVPSTAAAQGEKDEAFKAGIEARKDKQWPTVVTEMRRAIQQDSKESTRKVGGIFRATDYLPHYFLGEAYFRQNDCVNAVVAWETSIRQGVVRTRPEYFSELQKGNATCEGKGILLTEKFEAAVSRARAQLESANAAMIRVKDKGSVNIAVWRSQPAFDAQYQRVSSEYDLARKHFGDAQRSRLEKDFNEVVKVTDHVKEIVGSLENELTAAMERVSGTALAADEVKRSIKEAEKIDAEIEAKSTFLGPSLIASRADGQKALENARQQLDPRRLSESTVAAARSSVAEGAGLLQKVLEGVQAAYAKANKAKLDQSAVLATAAFSRADAEVQTVQTLIERNPAKATPEIRNGFETARKQLDSARRRHDAAMRSQLVGGVDAAAKQADDIHARLIALEEGIGVELTLEDRGVPTWLQEGAARYFAGDYAGALDKLDDGRASDAAQLHVHLFRAAAQHALFVRSGEKNTARRDQAVADIRRCKELQPTFAPDTRAFSPAFLEFYQRDGVAPQSAARAQ
;
A
#
# COMPACT_ATOMS: atom_id res chain seq x y z
N MET A 1 -21.28 -11.62 40.15
CA MET A 1 -20.73 -12.86 40.73
C MET A 1 -19.24 -12.63 40.90
N THR A 2 -18.59 -12.56 42.06
CA THR A 2 -18.86 -13.05 43.42
C THR A 2 -18.24 -12.07 44.42
N ARG A 3 -19.03 -11.67 45.42
CA ARG A 3 -18.56 -10.93 46.62
C ARG A 3 -17.92 -11.95 47.58
N VAL A 4 -16.81 -11.60 48.22
CA VAL A 4 -16.27 -12.33 49.38
C VAL A 4 -16.36 -11.41 50.61
N PRO A 5 -17.03 -11.83 51.70
CA PRO A 5 -17.10 -11.06 52.95
C PRO A 5 -16.30 -11.69 54.12
N ALA A 6 -15.71 -10.80 54.94
CA ALA A 6 -15.41 -10.89 56.40
C ALA A 6 -14.47 -12.02 56.93
N PRO A 7 -13.85 -11.86 58.13
CA PRO A 7 -14.62 -11.90 59.39
C PRO A 7 -14.30 -10.79 60.42
N LEU A 8 -15.37 -10.36 61.07
CA LEU A 8 -15.40 -9.80 62.42
C LEU A 8 -14.99 -10.89 63.42
N VAL A 9 -14.10 -10.58 64.36
CA VAL A 9 -13.89 -11.39 65.56
C VAL A 9 -14.34 -10.58 66.77
N THR A 10 -15.53 -10.93 67.21
CA THR A 10 -16.13 -10.58 68.50
C THR A 10 -15.74 -11.68 69.48
N PHE A 11 -15.09 -11.35 70.61
CA PHE A 11 -15.07 -12.24 71.77
C PHE A 11 -15.48 -11.47 73.02
N ALA A 12 -16.48 -12.03 73.67
CA ALA A 12 -17.12 -11.53 74.86
C ALA A 12 -16.44 -12.03 76.14
N ALA A 13 -16.60 -11.18 77.17
CA ALA A 13 -16.64 -11.38 78.62
C ALA A 13 -16.48 -12.78 79.26
N ILE A 14 -15.87 -12.79 80.47
CA ILE A 14 -16.35 -13.32 81.78
C ILE A 14 -15.10 -13.42 82.71
N VAL A 15 -14.90 -12.62 83.77
CA VAL A 15 -15.50 -12.53 85.14
C VAL A 15 -14.55 -13.06 86.25
N LEU A 16 -14.46 -12.26 87.34
CA LEU A 16 -14.10 -12.57 88.75
C LEU A 16 -12.64 -12.87 89.15
N ALA A 17 -12.11 -12.04 90.06
CA ALA A 17 -12.07 -12.30 91.51
C ALA A 17 -10.80 -11.75 92.20
N ALA A 18 -11.03 -10.93 93.23
CA ALA A 18 -10.28 -10.79 94.49
C ALA A 18 -8.73 -10.85 94.48
N ALA A 19 -8.10 -9.69 94.72
CA ALA A 19 -6.87 -9.61 95.52
C ALA A 19 -6.81 -8.27 96.27
N ILE A 20 -6.83 -8.38 97.59
CA ILE A 20 -6.74 -7.32 98.59
C ILE A 20 -5.25 -7.04 98.88
N ALA A 21 -4.93 -5.76 99.10
CA ALA A 21 -3.79 -5.22 99.84
C ALA A 21 -2.35 -5.51 99.34
N ALA A 22 -1.81 -4.57 98.56
CA ALA A 22 -0.56 -3.88 98.86
C ALA A 22 -0.49 -2.63 97.96
N VAL A 23 -0.73 -1.44 98.52
CA VAL A 23 -0.44 -0.17 97.83
C VAL A 23 1.03 0.15 98.15
N PRO A 24 2.01 -0.16 97.28
CA PRO A 24 3.36 0.34 97.48
C PRO A 24 3.27 1.87 97.40
N SER A 25 3.84 2.53 98.39
CA SER A 25 3.97 3.98 98.44
C SER A 25 4.76 4.46 97.20
N THR A 26 4.06 4.89 96.15
CA THR A 26 4.62 5.31 94.85
C THR A 26 5.51 6.57 94.93
N ALA A 27 5.68 7.13 96.12
CA ALA A 27 6.56 8.26 96.37
C ALA A 27 8.06 7.91 96.23
N ALA A 28 8.48 6.67 96.53
CA ALA A 28 9.89 6.27 96.41
C ALA A 28 10.34 6.01 94.96
N ALA A 29 9.45 5.48 94.11
CA ALA A 29 9.76 5.17 92.72
C ALA A 29 9.84 6.39 91.79
N GLN A 30 9.30 7.54 92.21
CA GLN A 30 9.42 8.80 91.46
C GLN A 30 10.79 9.47 91.70
N GLY A 31 11.40 9.26 92.87
CA GLY A 31 12.70 9.84 93.20
C GLY A 31 13.84 9.37 92.29
N GLU A 32 13.81 8.09 91.89
CA GLU A 32 14.80 7.44 91.02
C GLU A 32 14.65 7.85 89.55
N LYS A 33 13.41 8.04 89.07
CA LYS A 33 13.13 8.50 87.69
C LYS A 33 13.62 9.92 87.42
N ASP A 34 13.82 10.72 88.46
CA ASP A 34 14.26 12.10 88.37
C ASP A 34 15.79 12.26 88.44
N GLU A 35 16.54 11.20 88.74
CA GLU A 35 17.98 11.32 88.97
C GLU A 35 18.74 11.83 87.75
N ALA A 36 18.41 11.32 86.55
CA ALA A 36 19.01 11.77 85.31
C ALA A 36 18.70 13.25 85.04
N PHE A 37 17.44 13.67 85.26
CA PHE A 37 17.07 15.07 85.08
C PHE A 37 17.80 15.98 86.09
N LYS A 38 17.89 15.58 87.37
CA LYS A 38 18.64 16.32 88.40
C LYS A 38 20.12 16.45 88.01
N ALA A 39 20.74 15.35 87.59
CA ALA A 39 22.13 15.35 87.12
C ALA A 39 22.34 16.28 85.93
N GLY A 40 21.42 16.27 84.96
CA GLY A 40 21.45 17.18 83.82
C GLY A 40 21.26 18.66 84.19
N ILE A 41 20.40 18.98 85.16
CA ILE A 41 20.24 20.35 85.68
C ILE A 41 21.50 20.82 86.43
N GLU A 42 22.19 19.93 87.16
CA GLU A 42 23.46 20.27 87.80
C GLU A 42 24.55 20.53 86.76
N ALA A 43 24.72 19.62 85.80
CA ALA A 43 25.64 19.79 84.68
C ALA A 43 25.37 21.08 83.88
N ARG A 44 24.10 21.50 83.76
CA ARG A 44 23.72 22.77 83.13
C ARG A 44 24.26 23.98 83.88
N LYS A 45 24.22 23.97 85.22
CA LYS A 45 24.80 25.08 86.03
C LYS A 45 26.30 25.19 85.79
N ASP A 46 26.96 24.05 85.67
CA ASP A 46 28.41 23.94 85.39
C ASP A 46 28.75 24.13 83.90
N LYS A 47 27.75 24.42 83.05
CA LYS A 47 27.88 24.60 81.59
C LYS A 47 28.51 23.39 80.89
N GLN A 48 28.38 22.19 81.46
CA GLN A 48 28.82 20.93 80.87
C GLN A 48 27.80 20.43 79.85
N TRP A 49 27.61 21.19 78.75
CA TRP A 49 26.54 20.93 77.78
C TRP A 49 26.50 19.51 77.19
N PRO A 50 27.63 18.83 76.89
CA PRO A 50 27.62 17.43 76.47
C PRO A 50 27.01 16.50 77.53
N THR A 51 27.33 16.72 78.80
CA THR A 51 26.75 15.99 79.94
C THR A 51 25.25 16.26 80.04
N VAL A 52 24.81 17.51 79.85
CA VAL A 52 23.38 17.86 79.81
C VAL A 52 22.65 17.09 78.70
N VAL A 53 23.22 16.97 77.50
CA VAL A 53 22.62 16.18 76.41
C VAL A 53 22.45 14.71 76.80
N THR A 54 23.51 14.10 77.35
CA THR A 54 23.47 12.69 77.79
C THR A 54 22.41 12.46 78.86
N GLU A 55 22.41 13.28 79.90
CA GLU A 55 21.48 13.14 81.02
C GLU A 55 20.05 13.49 80.66
N MET A 56 19.81 14.49 79.81
CA MET A 56 18.45 14.82 79.34
C MET A 56 17.90 13.73 78.41
N ARG A 57 18.72 13.11 77.56
CA ARG A 57 18.31 11.93 76.78
C ARG A 57 17.94 10.76 77.69
N ARG A 58 18.73 10.50 78.74
CA ARG A 58 18.42 9.47 79.75
C ARG A 58 17.12 9.79 80.49
N ALA A 59 16.91 11.04 80.88
CA ALA A 59 15.66 11.49 81.48
C ALA A 59 14.46 11.26 80.55
N ILE A 60 14.58 11.59 79.26
CA ILE A 60 13.52 11.34 78.25
C ILE A 60 13.22 9.84 78.10
N GLN A 61 14.24 8.98 78.18
CA GLN A 61 14.04 7.52 78.15
C GLN A 61 13.28 7.01 79.38
N GLN A 62 13.47 7.63 80.55
CA GLN A 62 12.78 7.28 81.79
C GLN A 62 11.36 7.86 81.87
N ASP A 63 11.21 9.13 81.48
CA ASP A 63 9.95 9.86 81.37
C ASP A 63 10.06 10.94 80.29
N SER A 64 9.44 10.68 79.14
CA SER A 64 9.46 11.57 77.97
C SER A 64 8.47 12.73 78.07
N LYS A 65 7.57 12.73 79.07
CA LYS A 65 6.51 13.73 79.18
C LYS A 65 6.95 14.86 80.11
N GLU A 66 7.11 16.04 79.54
CA GLU A 66 7.30 17.28 80.28
C GLU A 66 6.10 17.52 81.20
N SER A 67 6.36 18.12 82.37
CA SER A 67 5.33 18.46 83.34
C SER A 67 5.74 19.64 84.21
N THR A 68 4.76 20.29 84.83
CA THR A 68 5.00 21.37 85.81
C THR A 68 5.47 20.84 87.17
N ARG A 69 5.71 19.53 87.28
CA ARG A 69 6.23 18.88 88.48
C ARG A 69 7.61 19.45 88.78
N LYS A 70 7.80 19.81 90.04
CA LYS A 70 9.05 20.38 90.56
C LYS A 70 10.04 19.26 90.85
N VAL A 71 11.20 19.32 90.19
CA VAL A 71 12.31 18.38 90.36
C VAL A 71 13.55 19.17 90.80
N GLY A 72 14.08 18.85 91.99
CA GLY A 72 15.23 19.54 92.59
C GLY A 72 15.22 19.51 94.11
N GLY A 73 16.26 20.09 94.73
CA GLY A 73 16.38 20.18 96.19
C GLY A 73 15.50 21.29 96.80
N ILE A 74 15.40 21.30 98.14
CA ILE A 74 14.52 22.15 98.96
C ILE A 74 14.53 23.64 98.56
N PHE A 75 15.65 24.16 98.04
CA PHE A 75 15.83 25.59 97.75
C PHE A 75 15.78 25.97 96.26
N ARG A 76 15.80 25.01 95.32
CA ARG A 76 15.83 25.28 93.86
C ARG A 76 15.19 24.13 93.08
N ALA A 77 13.86 24.14 92.98
CA ALA A 77 13.14 23.15 92.19
C ALA A 77 12.77 23.69 90.80
N THR A 78 13.14 22.94 89.76
CA THR A 78 12.90 23.28 88.35
C THR A 78 11.75 22.42 87.81
N ASP A 79 10.95 22.96 86.90
CA ASP A 79 9.93 22.16 86.22
C ASP A 79 10.58 21.07 85.37
N TYR A 80 9.96 19.89 85.33
CA TYR A 80 10.45 18.77 84.53
C TYR A 80 10.23 19.05 83.03
N LEU A 81 11.21 19.69 82.39
CA LEU A 81 11.21 20.08 80.98
C LEU A 81 12.41 19.47 80.21
N PRO A 82 12.58 18.14 80.19
CA PRO A 82 13.78 17.54 79.62
C PRO A 82 13.99 17.84 78.13
N HIS A 83 12.94 18.02 77.32
CA HIS A 83 13.09 18.37 75.91
C HIS A 83 13.52 19.82 75.72
N TYR A 84 13.02 20.74 76.54
CA TYR A 84 13.50 22.13 76.58
C TYR A 84 15.00 22.21 76.86
N PHE A 85 15.45 21.59 77.96
CA PHE A 85 16.85 21.65 78.38
C PHE A 85 17.78 20.87 77.43
N LEU A 86 17.29 19.80 76.82
CA LEU A 86 18.01 19.11 75.75
C LEU A 86 18.23 20.05 74.54
N GLY A 87 17.20 20.78 74.11
CA GLY A 87 17.31 21.73 73.01
C GLY A 87 18.27 22.88 73.33
N GLU A 88 18.24 23.39 74.56
CA GLU A 88 19.20 24.38 75.04
C GLU A 88 20.64 23.86 74.99
N ALA A 89 20.87 22.63 75.46
CA ALA A 89 22.19 22.04 75.48
C ALA A 89 22.76 21.83 74.06
N TYR A 90 21.94 21.42 73.08
CA TYR A 90 22.35 21.36 71.68
C TYR A 90 22.64 22.74 71.11
N PHE A 91 21.79 23.74 71.41
CA PHE A 91 21.99 25.10 70.94
C PHE A 91 23.32 25.68 71.43
N ARG A 92 23.67 25.43 72.70
CA ARG A 92 24.95 25.85 73.29
C ARG A 92 26.16 25.13 72.70
N GLN A 93 25.96 23.95 72.12
CA GLN A 93 26.95 23.21 71.34
C GLN A 93 26.95 23.59 69.85
N ASN A 94 26.20 24.63 69.45
CA ASN A 94 26.04 25.07 68.07
C ASN A 94 25.36 24.04 67.16
N ASP A 95 24.71 23.02 67.73
CA ASP A 95 23.97 21.98 67.02
C ASP A 95 22.51 22.40 66.86
N CYS A 96 22.28 23.33 65.94
CA CYS A 96 20.96 23.91 65.73
C CYS A 96 19.91 22.92 65.23
N VAL A 97 20.30 21.87 64.49
CA VAL A 97 19.36 20.86 63.98
C VAL A 97 18.72 20.13 65.16
N ASN A 98 19.55 19.55 66.03
CA ASN A 98 19.05 18.80 67.18
C ASN A 98 18.40 19.72 68.22
N ALA A 99 18.87 20.97 68.35
CA ALA A 99 18.24 21.98 69.19
C ALA A 99 16.78 22.23 68.81
N VAL A 100 16.54 22.54 67.52
CA VAL A 100 15.20 22.81 66.99
C VAL A 100 14.29 21.58 67.16
N VAL A 101 14.76 20.37 66.83
CA VAL A 101 13.96 19.14 67.00
C VAL A 101 13.54 18.91 68.45
N ALA A 102 14.45 19.10 69.41
CA ALA A 102 14.15 18.95 70.83
C ALA A 102 13.17 20.03 71.32
N TRP A 103 13.39 21.29 70.93
CA TRP A 103 12.51 22.40 71.28
C TRP A 103 11.11 22.29 70.65
N GLU A 104 10.98 21.81 69.42
CA GLU A 104 9.69 21.54 68.78
C GLU A 104 8.89 20.51 69.56
N THR A 105 9.56 19.48 70.07
CA THR A 105 8.94 18.47 70.93
C THR A 105 8.42 19.11 72.21
N SER A 106 9.22 19.96 72.87
CA SER A 106 8.80 20.71 74.07
C SER A 106 7.61 21.65 73.79
N ILE A 107 7.64 22.41 72.69
CA ILE A 107 6.54 23.27 72.25
C ILE A 107 5.25 22.47 72.05
N ARG A 108 5.35 21.30 71.42
CA ARG A 108 4.21 20.41 71.13
C ARG A 108 3.59 19.85 72.41
N GLN A 109 4.40 19.51 73.40
CA GLN A 109 3.92 19.07 74.71
C GLN A 109 3.27 20.20 75.52
N GLY A 110 3.61 21.46 75.21
CA GLY A 110 2.89 22.65 75.65
C GLY A 110 3.24 23.14 77.06
N VAL A 111 3.97 22.36 77.86
CA VAL A 111 4.34 22.73 79.23
C VAL A 111 5.26 23.94 79.26
N VAL A 112 6.25 24.01 78.35
CA VAL A 112 7.16 25.16 78.23
C VAL A 112 6.42 26.49 77.97
N ARG A 113 5.26 26.46 77.29
CA ARG A 113 4.46 27.67 77.01
C ARG A 113 3.88 28.31 78.28
N THR A 114 3.77 27.54 79.37
CA THR A 114 3.30 28.03 80.67
C THR A 114 4.40 28.74 81.48
N ARG A 115 5.64 28.73 80.96
CA ARG A 115 6.85 29.34 81.56
C ARG A 115 7.42 30.39 80.59
N PRO A 116 6.96 31.65 80.67
CA PRO A 116 7.35 32.70 79.73
C PRO A 116 8.88 32.88 79.61
N GLU A 117 9.62 32.67 80.69
CA GLU A 117 11.08 32.76 80.73
C GLU A 117 11.74 31.73 79.79
N TYR A 118 11.35 30.46 79.87
CA TYR A 118 11.88 29.39 79.03
C TYR A 118 11.37 29.51 77.60
N PHE A 119 10.09 29.86 77.43
CA PHE A 119 9.53 30.02 76.10
C PHE A 119 10.18 31.16 75.32
N SER A 120 10.50 32.28 75.98
CA SER A 120 11.20 33.41 75.35
C SER A 120 12.64 33.05 74.95
N GLU A 121 13.38 32.34 75.81
CA GLU A 121 14.73 31.85 75.47
C GLU A 121 14.70 30.87 74.30
N LEU A 122 13.75 29.93 74.29
CA LEU A 122 13.52 29.01 73.18
C LEU A 122 13.26 29.77 71.88
N GLN A 123 12.37 30.76 71.89
CA GLN A 123 12.05 31.56 70.69
C GLN A 123 13.28 32.29 70.14
N LYS A 124 14.12 32.87 71.02
CA LYS A 124 15.39 33.50 70.61
C LYS A 124 16.37 32.48 70.02
N GLY A 125 16.45 31.29 70.62
CA GLY A 125 17.25 30.18 70.12
C GLY A 125 16.80 29.72 68.73
N ASN A 126 15.50 29.52 68.54
CA ASN A 126 14.90 29.21 67.25
C ASN A 126 15.20 30.28 66.20
N ALA A 127 15.00 31.57 66.52
CA ALA A 127 15.33 32.66 65.60
C ALA A 127 16.82 32.69 65.24
N THR A 128 17.71 32.38 66.19
CA THR A 128 19.15 32.30 65.95
C THR A 128 19.50 31.12 65.03
N CYS A 129 18.89 29.96 65.23
CA CYS A 129 19.10 28.79 64.37
C CYS A 129 18.50 28.98 62.98
N GLU A 130 17.34 29.63 62.88
CA GLU A 130 16.74 30.03 61.61
C GLU A 130 17.63 31.01 60.86
N GLY A 131 18.25 31.97 61.53
CA GLY A 131 19.27 32.86 60.94
C GLY A 131 20.51 32.13 60.41
N LYS A 132 20.75 30.88 60.83
CA LYS A 132 21.78 29.99 60.26
C LYS A 132 21.27 29.12 59.11
N GLY A 133 20.04 29.34 58.65
CA GLY A 133 19.39 28.63 57.55
C GLY A 133 18.68 27.34 57.94
N ILE A 134 18.53 27.06 59.25
CA ILE A 134 17.83 25.87 59.75
C ILE A 134 16.33 26.11 59.70
N LEU A 135 15.61 25.26 58.98
CA LEU A 135 14.17 25.35 58.84
C LEU A 135 13.46 24.86 60.10
N LEU A 136 12.64 25.72 60.72
CA LEU A 136 11.68 25.34 61.76
C LEU A 136 10.55 24.46 61.17
N THR A 137 9.78 23.76 62.01
CA THR A 137 8.83 22.69 61.61
C THR A 137 8.01 23.03 60.37
N GLU A 138 7.29 24.15 60.40
CA GLU A 138 6.36 24.53 59.33
C GLU A 138 7.09 24.73 57.98
N LYS A 139 8.22 25.44 58.00
CA LYS A 139 9.03 25.66 56.80
C LYS A 139 9.73 24.37 56.34
N PHE A 140 10.14 23.53 57.29
CA PHE A 140 10.76 22.23 57.00
C PHE A 140 9.78 21.28 56.33
N GLU A 141 8.56 21.13 56.87
CA GLU A 141 7.50 20.31 56.28
C GLU A 141 7.11 20.81 54.89
N ALA A 142 7.00 22.12 54.70
CA ALA A 142 6.76 22.73 53.39
C ALA A 142 7.91 22.41 52.40
N ALA A 143 9.17 22.54 52.82
CA ALA A 143 10.33 22.24 51.98
C ALA A 143 10.43 20.74 51.62
N VAL A 144 10.16 19.85 52.57
CA VAL A 144 10.09 18.39 52.36
C VAL A 144 9.00 18.03 51.37
N SER A 145 7.79 18.57 51.57
CA SER A 145 6.64 18.33 50.69
C SER A 145 6.94 18.77 49.25
N ARG A 146 7.48 19.99 49.09
CA ARG A 146 7.88 20.54 47.78
C ARG A 146 8.93 19.67 47.09
N ALA A 147 10.01 19.30 47.78
CA ALA A 147 11.08 18.49 47.20
C ALA A 147 10.60 17.07 46.85
N ARG A 148 9.75 16.45 47.68
CA ARG A 148 9.12 15.16 47.38
C ARG A 148 8.25 15.23 46.13
N ALA A 149 7.41 16.25 46.03
CA ALA A 149 6.55 16.43 44.85
C ALA A 149 7.37 16.58 43.56
N GLN A 150 8.53 17.27 43.61
CA GLN A 150 9.44 17.35 42.46
C GLN A 150 10.03 15.98 42.10
N LEU A 151 10.53 15.22 43.08
CA LEU A 151 11.07 13.87 42.84
C LEU A 151 10.03 12.93 42.24
N GLU A 152 8.80 12.94 42.77
CA GLU A 152 7.69 12.14 42.25
C GLU A 152 7.35 12.52 40.80
N SER A 153 7.33 13.83 40.49
CA SER A 153 7.11 14.34 39.13
C SER A 153 8.20 13.88 38.15
N ALA A 154 9.47 13.97 38.54
CA ALA A 154 10.60 13.50 37.74
C ALA A 154 10.55 11.99 37.50
N ASN A 155 10.28 11.21 38.54
CA ASN A 155 10.12 9.75 38.44
C ASN A 155 8.97 9.37 37.49
N ALA A 156 7.83 10.04 37.59
CA ALA A 156 6.71 9.81 36.69
C ALA A 156 7.10 10.09 35.22
N ALA A 157 7.90 11.13 34.97
CA ALA A 157 8.40 11.43 33.63
C ALA A 157 9.36 10.34 33.11
N MET A 158 10.29 9.87 33.95
CA MET A 158 11.19 8.76 33.60
C MET A 158 10.43 7.48 33.27
N ILE A 159 9.40 7.14 34.05
CA ILE A 159 8.54 5.97 33.79
C ILE A 159 7.87 6.09 32.42
N ARG A 160 7.30 7.26 32.06
CA ARG A 160 6.69 7.46 30.73
C ARG A 160 7.67 7.20 29.59
N VAL A 161 8.90 7.71 29.70
CA VAL A 161 9.95 7.47 28.69
C VAL A 161 10.29 5.98 28.60
N LYS A 162 10.46 5.31 29.74
CA LYS A 162 10.75 3.87 29.79
C LYS A 162 9.61 3.05 29.18
N ASP A 163 8.36 3.37 29.50
CA ASP A 163 7.19 2.69 28.97
C ASP A 163 7.08 2.89 27.46
N LYS A 164 7.22 4.12 26.95
CA LYS A 164 7.29 4.43 25.51
C LYS A 164 8.41 3.65 24.82
N GLY A 165 9.60 3.60 25.43
CA GLY A 165 10.74 2.86 24.92
C GLY A 165 10.49 1.36 24.86
N SER A 166 9.83 0.79 25.87
CA SER A 166 9.51 -0.64 25.93
C SER A 166 8.50 -1.08 24.88
N VAL A 167 7.44 -0.28 24.66
CA VAL A 167 6.45 -0.51 23.59
C VAL A 167 7.08 -0.37 22.20
N ASN A 168 8.09 0.49 22.05
CA ASN A 168 8.76 0.78 20.78
C ASN A 168 10.22 0.31 20.78
N ILE A 169 10.45 -0.92 21.27
CA ILE A 169 11.80 -1.45 21.52
C ILE A 169 12.71 -1.43 20.27
N ALA A 170 12.14 -1.55 19.07
CA ALA A 170 12.89 -1.46 17.82
C ALA A 170 13.45 -0.05 17.58
N VAL A 171 12.66 0.99 17.86
CA VAL A 171 13.08 2.40 17.78
C VAL A 171 14.11 2.71 18.88
N TRP A 172 13.87 2.20 20.09
CA TRP A 172 14.80 2.36 21.20
C TRP A 172 16.17 1.73 20.89
N ARG A 173 16.19 0.49 20.39
CA ARG A 173 17.42 -0.25 20.09
C ARG A 173 18.15 0.25 18.84
N SER A 174 17.46 0.89 17.90
CA SER A 174 18.11 1.44 16.70
C SER A 174 18.95 2.68 16.98
N GLN A 175 18.77 3.31 18.15
CA GLN A 175 19.51 4.50 18.57
C GLN A 175 20.18 4.28 19.94
N PRO A 176 21.45 3.82 19.98
CA PRO A 176 22.17 3.61 21.24
C PRO A 176 22.24 4.85 22.15
N ALA A 177 22.07 6.05 21.58
CA ALA A 177 22.03 7.31 22.32
C ALA A 177 20.86 7.35 23.34
N PHE A 178 19.70 6.75 23.06
CA PHE A 178 18.57 6.77 23.99
C PHE A 178 18.87 6.02 25.28
N ASP A 179 19.49 4.85 25.18
CA ASP A 179 19.90 4.08 26.36
C ASP A 179 20.94 4.85 27.19
N ALA A 180 21.98 5.38 26.52
CA ALA A 180 23.02 6.16 27.19
C ALA A 180 22.48 7.42 27.89
N GLN A 181 21.55 8.15 27.25
CA GLN A 181 20.90 9.32 27.85
C GLN A 181 20.00 8.91 29.02
N TYR A 182 19.21 7.84 28.89
CA TYR A 182 18.36 7.35 29.97
C TYR A 182 19.17 6.91 31.19
N GLN A 183 20.29 6.19 31.00
CA GLN A 183 21.18 5.80 32.10
C GLN A 183 21.80 7.01 32.81
N ARG A 184 22.18 8.05 32.04
CA ARG A 184 22.67 9.31 32.60
C ARG A 184 21.60 9.97 33.48
N VAL A 185 20.39 10.13 32.97
CA VAL A 185 19.25 10.70 33.71
C VAL A 185 18.94 9.88 34.97
N SER A 186 18.99 8.55 34.88
CA SER A 186 18.78 7.69 36.04
C SER A 186 19.81 7.93 37.14
N SER A 187 21.07 8.13 36.76
CA SER A 187 22.14 8.43 37.71
C SER A 187 21.95 9.80 38.39
N GLU A 188 21.53 10.82 37.63
CA GLU A 188 21.21 12.17 38.15
C GLU A 188 20.00 12.13 39.10
N TYR A 189 18.98 11.33 38.79
CA TYR A 189 17.82 11.15 39.65
C TYR A 189 18.19 10.46 40.97
N ASP A 190 19.05 9.44 40.95
CA ASP A 190 19.56 8.81 42.16
C ASP A 190 20.38 9.77 43.02
N LEU A 191 21.14 10.68 42.40
CA LEU A 191 21.83 11.77 43.08
C LEU A 191 20.85 12.73 43.76
N ALA A 192 19.77 13.15 43.07
CA ALA A 192 18.72 13.98 43.64
C ALA A 192 18.06 13.34 44.88
N ARG A 193 17.80 12.02 44.82
CA ARG A 193 17.26 11.26 45.96
C ARG A 193 18.23 11.23 47.15
N LYS A 194 19.53 11.09 46.88
CA LYS A 194 20.56 11.17 47.92
C LYS A 194 20.57 12.55 48.57
N HIS A 195 20.58 13.62 47.78
CA HIS A 195 20.50 14.99 48.28
C HIS A 195 19.24 15.24 49.12
N PHE A 196 18.11 14.63 48.77
CA PHE A 196 16.88 14.75 49.57
C PHE A 196 17.04 14.13 50.96
N GLY A 197 17.67 12.95 51.06
CA GLY A 197 18.00 12.36 52.35
C GLY A 197 18.98 13.22 53.18
N ASP A 198 19.94 13.86 52.52
CA ASP A 198 20.86 14.80 53.17
C ASP A 198 20.15 16.06 53.66
N ALA A 199 19.27 16.65 52.85
CA ALA A 199 18.48 17.84 53.18
C ALA A 199 17.52 17.59 54.36
N GLN A 200 16.92 16.39 54.43
CA GLN A 200 16.08 16.00 55.57
C GLN A 200 16.86 15.95 56.88
N ARG A 201 18.14 15.52 56.83
CA ARG A 201 19.01 15.45 58.01
C ARG A 201 19.55 16.83 58.41
N SER A 202 19.94 17.65 57.45
CA SER A 202 20.52 18.97 57.72
C SER A 202 19.47 20.01 58.10
N ARG A 203 18.22 19.83 57.65
CA ARG A 203 17.14 20.83 57.73
C ARG A 203 17.52 22.20 57.15
N LEU A 204 18.52 22.27 56.28
CA LEU A 204 18.95 23.52 55.67
C LEU A 204 18.13 23.81 54.42
N GLU A 205 17.63 25.04 54.29
CA GLU A 205 16.84 25.45 53.12
C GLU A 205 17.60 25.29 51.80
N LYS A 206 18.90 25.63 51.81
CA LYS A 206 19.77 25.52 50.64
C LYS A 206 19.85 24.08 50.10
N ASP A 207 19.80 23.07 50.97
CA ASP A 207 19.95 21.67 50.57
C ASP A 207 18.66 21.19 49.88
N PHE A 208 17.49 21.63 50.37
CA PHE A 208 16.22 21.38 49.67
C PHE A 208 16.15 22.12 48.32
N ASN A 209 16.71 23.33 48.23
CA ASN A 209 16.77 24.06 46.96
C ASN A 209 17.68 23.34 45.95
N GLU A 210 18.79 22.73 46.39
CA GLU A 210 19.63 21.91 45.52
C GLU A 210 18.90 20.66 45.01
N VAL A 211 18.11 19.98 45.86
CA VAL A 211 17.26 18.85 45.42
C VAL A 211 16.31 19.29 44.32
N VAL A 212 15.61 20.42 44.50
CA VAL A 212 14.68 20.96 43.50
C VAL A 212 15.43 21.25 42.20
N LYS A 213 16.58 21.92 42.27
CA LYS A 213 17.42 22.26 41.10
C LYS A 213 17.88 21.02 40.33
N VAL A 214 18.44 20.01 41.01
CA VAL A 214 18.88 18.76 40.36
C VAL A 214 17.67 18.04 39.74
N THR A 215 16.53 18.03 40.43
CA THR A 215 15.32 17.38 39.93
C THR A 215 14.71 18.09 38.72
N ASP A 216 14.74 19.41 38.68
CA ASP A 216 14.32 20.18 37.50
C ASP A 216 15.24 19.91 36.31
N HIS A 217 16.55 19.82 36.53
CA HIS A 217 17.49 19.40 35.49
C HIS A 217 17.19 17.98 34.95
N VAL A 218 16.89 17.03 35.85
CA VAL A 218 16.43 15.68 35.46
C VAL A 218 15.18 15.77 34.57
N LYS A 219 14.18 16.56 34.96
CA LYS A 219 12.93 16.73 34.18
C LYS A 219 13.18 17.33 32.81
N GLU A 220 14.08 18.30 32.68
CA GLU A 220 14.46 18.88 31.39
C GLU A 220 15.07 17.83 30.45
N ILE A 221 16.03 17.04 30.94
CA ILE A 221 16.65 15.99 30.12
C ILE A 221 15.63 14.91 29.74
N VAL A 222 14.80 14.46 30.70
CA VAL A 222 13.72 13.49 30.44
C VAL A 222 12.75 14.01 29.39
N GLY A 223 12.37 15.29 29.47
CA GLY A 223 11.47 15.92 28.49
C GLY A 223 12.08 15.96 27.09
N SER A 224 13.37 16.30 26.97
CA SER A 224 14.08 16.23 25.68
C SER A 224 14.08 14.81 25.12
N LEU A 225 14.43 13.83 25.95
CA LEU A 225 14.45 12.41 25.56
C LEU A 225 13.05 11.90 25.15
N GLU A 226 11.99 12.30 25.86
CA GLU A 226 10.60 11.96 25.52
C GLU A 226 10.19 12.50 24.14
N ASN A 227 10.59 13.74 23.84
CA ASN A 227 10.31 14.39 22.56
C ASN A 227 11.10 13.75 21.41
N GLU A 228 12.40 13.49 21.60
CA GLU A 228 13.25 12.83 20.60
C GLU A 228 12.76 11.42 20.28
N LEU A 229 12.36 10.65 21.32
CA LEU A 229 11.79 9.32 21.15
C LEU A 229 10.46 9.39 20.38
N THR A 230 9.58 10.33 20.73
CA THR A 230 8.29 10.51 20.04
C THR A 230 8.50 10.86 18.56
N ALA A 231 9.41 11.79 18.25
CA ALA A 231 9.76 12.13 16.87
C ALA A 231 10.42 10.96 16.11
N ALA A 232 11.20 10.10 16.78
CA ALA A 232 11.73 8.89 16.18
C ALA A 232 10.62 7.87 15.85
N MET A 233 9.63 7.71 16.74
CA MET A 233 8.47 6.83 16.52
C MET A 233 7.60 7.31 15.35
N GLU A 234 7.35 8.61 15.24
CA GLU A 234 6.60 9.21 14.13
C GLU A 234 7.30 8.97 12.80
N ARG A 235 8.63 9.14 12.73
CA ARG A 235 9.43 8.86 11.53
C ARG A 235 9.35 7.40 11.09
N VAL A 236 9.48 6.46 12.02
CA VAL A 236 9.37 5.02 11.72
C VAL A 236 7.96 4.65 11.26
N SER A 237 6.93 5.18 11.93
CA SER A 237 5.53 4.94 11.54
C SER A 237 5.22 5.52 10.15
N GLY A 238 5.68 6.74 9.86
CA GLY A 238 5.54 7.37 8.55
C GLY A 238 6.24 6.57 7.44
N THR A 239 7.46 6.08 7.71
CA THR A 239 8.21 5.23 6.78
C THR A 239 7.47 3.91 6.51
N ALA A 240 6.89 3.27 7.53
CA ALA A 240 6.12 2.04 7.38
C ALA A 240 4.85 2.26 6.54
N LEU A 241 4.10 3.33 6.80
CA LEU A 241 2.90 3.68 6.02
C LEU A 241 3.25 3.94 4.55
N ALA A 242 4.34 4.67 4.28
CA ALA A 242 4.82 4.91 2.93
C ALA A 242 5.28 3.61 2.24
N ALA A 243 5.94 2.70 2.96
CA ALA A 243 6.30 1.39 2.44
C ALA A 243 5.07 0.56 2.02
N ASP A 244 4.00 0.59 2.82
CA ASP A 244 2.76 -0.12 2.51
C ASP A 244 2.00 0.51 1.33
N GLU A 245 2.09 1.81 1.12
CA GLU A 245 1.65 2.46 -0.11
C GLU A 245 2.41 1.92 -1.33
N VAL A 246 3.75 1.86 -1.28
CA VAL A 246 4.55 1.31 -2.37
C VAL A 246 4.19 -0.15 -2.66
N LYS A 247 3.96 -0.99 -1.63
CA LYS A 247 3.48 -2.38 -1.81
C LYS A 247 2.13 -2.44 -2.52
N ARG A 248 1.20 -1.51 -2.24
CA ARG A 248 -0.08 -1.43 -2.96
C ARG A 248 0.15 -1.10 -4.44
N SER A 249 1.02 -0.14 -4.75
CA SER A 249 1.37 0.22 -6.13
C SER A 249 2.05 -0.94 -6.89
N ILE A 250 2.90 -1.74 -6.23
CA ILE A 250 3.47 -2.97 -6.81
C ILE A 250 2.34 -3.92 -7.25
N LYS A 251 1.35 -4.17 -6.38
CA LYS A 251 0.22 -5.05 -6.69
C LYS A 251 -0.62 -4.56 -7.86
N GLU A 252 -0.85 -3.25 -7.98
CA GLU A 252 -1.56 -2.71 -9.14
C GLU A 252 -0.76 -2.88 -10.43
N ALA A 253 0.56 -2.67 -10.40
CA ALA A 253 1.43 -2.93 -11.56
C ALA A 253 1.47 -4.42 -11.94
N GLU A 254 1.44 -5.34 -10.97
CA GLU A 254 1.34 -6.78 -11.22
C GLU A 254 0.03 -7.18 -11.92
N LYS A 255 -1.09 -6.48 -11.65
CA LYS A 255 -2.34 -6.71 -12.39
C LYS A 255 -2.20 -6.34 -13.87
N ILE A 256 -1.52 -5.23 -14.16
CA ILE A 256 -1.20 -4.83 -15.54
C ILE A 256 -0.36 -5.92 -16.22
N ASP A 257 0.64 -6.48 -15.53
CA ASP A 257 1.45 -7.58 -16.05
C ASP A 257 0.61 -8.85 -16.35
N ALA A 258 -0.34 -9.18 -15.48
CA ALA A 258 -1.25 -10.30 -15.71
C ALA A 258 -2.18 -10.07 -16.92
N GLU A 259 -2.64 -8.84 -17.15
CA GLU A 259 -3.41 -8.48 -18.35
C GLU A 259 -2.58 -8.60 -19.64
N ILE A 260 -1.29 -8.26 -19.57
CA ILE A 260 -0.34 -8.45 -20.66
C ILE A 260 -0.16 -9.94 -20.96
N GLU A 261 0.01 -10.77 -19.92
CA GLU A 261 0.16 -12.22 -20.07
C GLU A 261 -1.03 -12.87 -20.78
N ALA A 262 -2.26 -12.44 -20.46
CA ALA A 262 -3.47 -12.92 -21.12
C ALA A 262 -3.51 -12.65 -22.63
N LYS A 263 -2.63 -11.76 -23.14
CA LYS A 263 -2.51 -11.39 -24.55
C LYS A 263 -1.09 -11.60 -25.09
N SER A 264 -0.33 -12.52 -24.49
CA SER A 264 1.09 -12.73 -24.78
C SER A 264 1.39 -13.11 -26.24
N THR A 265 0.43 -13.68 -26.96
CA THR A 265 0.56 -14.00 -28.40
C THR A 265 0.77 -12.78 -29.30
N PHE A 266 0.49 -11.56 -28.81
CA PHE A 266 0.69 -10.30 -29.54
C PHE A 266 1.96 -9.55 -29.11
N LEU A 267 2.78 -10.13 -28.23
CA LEU A 267 4.04 -9.52 -27.79
C LEU A 267 5.13 -9.67 -28.84
N GLY A 268 5.52 -8.55 -29.45
CA GLY A 268 6.75 -8.48 -30.26
C GLY A 268 8.02 -8.44 -29.40
N PRO A 269 9.21 -8.72 -29.97
CA PRO A 269 10.47 -8.78 -29.22
C PRO A 269 10.78 -7.54 -28.37
N SER A 270 10.48 -6.33 -28.87
CA SER A 270 10.69 -5.08 -28.13
C SER A 270 9.77 -4.94 -26.91
N LEU A 271 8.52 -5.40 -27.02
CA LEU A 271 7.56 -5.40 -25.92
C LEU A 271 7.91 -6.45 -24.86
N ILE A 272 8.43 -7.61 -25.29
CA ILE A 272 8.94 -8.64 -24.37
C ILE A 272 10.09 -8.09 -23.53
N ALA A 273 11.07 -7.42 -24.16
CA ALA A 273 12.17 -6.79 -23.45
C ALA A 273 11.68 -5.72 -22.46
N SER A 274 10.79 -4.83 -22.91
CA SER A 274 10.22 -3.77 -22.06
C SER A 274 9.43 -4.32 -20.87
N ARG A 275 8.72 -5.44 -21.06
CA ARG A 275 8.01 -6.14 -19.98
C ARG A 275 8.98 -6.71 -18.96
N ALA A 276 10.05 -7.35 -19.41
CA ALA A 276 11.08 -7.89 -18.53
C ALA A 276 11.77 -6.80 -17.70
N ASP A 277 12.05 -5.64 -18.31
CA ASP A 277 12.58 -4.47 -17.59
C ASP A 277 11.58 -3.94 -16.54
N GLY A 278 10.29 -3.88 -16.90
CA GLY A 278 9.22 -3.51 -15.97
C GLY A 278 9.13 -4.46 -14.76
N GLN A 279 9.16 -5.77 -15.01
CA GLN A 279 9.16 -6.80 -13.96
C GLN A 279 10.41 -6.71 -13.07
N LYS A 280 11.58 -6.47 -13.66
CA LYS A 280 12.84 -6.27 -12.92
C LYS A 280 12.78 -5.03 -12.02
N ALA A 281 12.20 -3.93 -12.49
CA ALA A 281 12.02 -2.72 -11.69
C ALA A 281 11.08 -2.97 -10.49
N LEU A 282 9.99 -3.72 -10.67
CA LEU A 282 9.13 -4.14 -9.56
C LEU A 282 9.85 -5.05 -8.55
N GLU A 283 10.69 -5.97 -9.03
CA GLU A 283 11.50 -6.81 -8.15
C GLU A 283 12.52 -6.01 -7.34
N ASN A 284 13.20 -5.05 -7.97
CA ASN A 284 14.10 -4.12 -7.26
C ASN A 284 13.35 -3.33 -6.18
N ALA A 285 12.11 -2.89 -6.47
CA ALA A 285 11.28 -2.22 -5.48
C ALA A 285 10.98 -3.12 -4.27
N ARG A 286 10.65 -4.41 -4.49
CA ARG A 286 10.41 -5.37 -3.39
C ARG A 286 11.66 -5.53 -2.52
N GLN A 287 12.83 -5.66 -3.14
CA GLN A 287 14.10 -5.80 -2.42
C GLN A 287 14.43 -4.55 -1.57
N GLN A 288 14.08 -3.36 -2.04
CA GLN A 288 14.27 -2.11 -1.30
C GLN A 288 13.31 -1.96 -0.11
N LEU A 289 12.18 -2.68 -0.11
CA LEU A 289 11.21 -2.71 0.99
C LEU A 289 11.47 -3.81 2.03
N ASP A 290 12.68 -4.39 2.07
CA ASP A 290 13.08 -5.32 3.13
C ASP A 290 12.92 -4.65 4.51
N PRO A 291 12.10 -5.21 5.42
CA PRO A 291 11.89 -4.66 6.77
C PRO A 291 13.19 -4.43 7.56
N ARG A 292 14.26 -5.17 7.27
CA ARG A 292 15.56 -5.04 7.94
C ARG A 292 16.36 -3.82 7.48
N ARG A 293 16.04 -3.27 6.31
CA ARG A 293 16.73 -2.13 5.68
C ARG A 293 15.79 -0.96 5.42
N LEU A 294 14.60 -0.99 6.01
CA LEU A 294 13.57 0.00 5.74
C LEU A 294 14.00 1.36 6.30
N SER A 295 14.06 2.35 5.42
CA SER A 295 14.41 3.73 5.70
C SER A 295 13.67 4.64 4.72
N GLU A 296 13.62 5.93 5.01
CA GLU A 296 12.99 6.90 4.11
C GLU A 296 13.59 6.88 2.70
N SER A 297 14.93 6.76 2.60
CA SER A 297 15.62 6.70 1.31
C SER A 297 15.34 5.40 0.54
N THR A 298 15.25 4.24 1.22
CA THR A 298 14.91 2.98 0.55
C THR A 298 13.45 2.96 0.11
N VAL A 299 12.53 3.54 0.87
CA VAL A 299 11.13 3.70 0.45
C VAL A 299 11.01 4.64 -0.75
N ALA A 300 11.75 5.76 -0.77
CA ALA A 300 11.77 6.67 -1.91
C ALA A 300 12.32 6.00 -3.18
N ALA A 301 13.42 5.25 -3.05
CA ALA A 301 13.97 4.45 -4.15
C ALA A 301 12.98 3.40 -4.65
N ALA A 302 12.25 2.74 -3.74
CA ALA A 302 11.27 1.73 -4.08
C ALA A 302 10.11 2.36 -4.85
N ARG A 303 9.62 3.52 -4.40
CA ARG A 303 8.60 4.29 -5.09
C ARG A 303 9.03 4.66 -6.53
N SER A 304 10.27 5.10 -6.72
CA SER A 304 10.81 5.40 -8.05
C SER A 304 10.83 4.15 -8.95
N SER A 305 11.32 3.02 -8.41
CA SER A 305 11.38 1.75 -9.14
C SER A 305 9.99 1.23 -9.53
N VAL A 306 8.98 1.40 -8.67
CA VAL A 306 7.59 1.08 -8.99
C VAL A 306 7.02 1.99 -10.07
N ALA A 307 7.27 3.29 -10.00
CA ALA A 307 6.79 4.23 -11.01
C ALA A 307 7.38 3.92 -12.40
N GLU A 308 8.67 3.60 -12.46
CA GLU A 308 9.34 3.14 -13.68
C GLU A 308 8.73 1.82 -14.19
N GLY A 309 8.64 0.81 -13.32
CA GLY A 309 8.10 -0.50 -13.67
C GLY A 309 6.64 -0.44 -14.17
N ALA A 310 5.78 0.27 -13.45
CA ALA A 310 4.39 0.48 -13.84
C ALA A 310 4.28 1.23 -15.18
N GLY A 311 5.12 2.26 -15.39
CA GLY A 311 5.15 3.01 -16.66
C GLY A 311 5.59 2.15 -17.84
N LEU A 312 6.56 1.26 -17.67
CA LEU A 312 6.99 0.31 -18.70
C LEU A 312 5.89 -0.71 -19.01
N LEU A 313 5.28 -1.31 -18.00
CA LEU A 313 4.19 -2.27 -18.16
C LEU A 313 2.97 -1.63 -18.84
N GLN A 314 2.60 -0.40 -18.46
CA GLN A 314 1.51 0.33 -19.11
C GLN A 314 1.76 0.53 -20.62
N LYS A 315 2.98 0.94 -21.01
CA LYS A 315 3.37 1.06 -22.42
C LYS A 315 3.31 -0.27 -23.16
N VAL A 316 3.68 -1.37 -22.50
CA VAL A 316 3.57 -2.71 -23.08
C VAL A 316 2.10 -3.09 -23.31
N LEU A 317 1.23 -2.85 -22.33
CA LEU A 317 -0.21 -3.12 -22.45
C LEU A 317 -0.82 -2.35 -23.63
N GLU A 318 -0.50 -1.06 -23.78
CA GLU A 318 -0.95 -0.24 -24.91
C GLU A 318 -0.44 -0.79 -26.26
N GLY A 319 0.83 -1.18 -26.33
CA GLY A 319 1.42 -1.80 -27.51
C GLY A 319 0.75 -3.11 -27.90
N VAL A 320 0.46 -3.97 -26.91
CA VAL A 320 -0.26 -5.24 -27.11
C VAL A 320 -1.70 -5.01 -27.57
N GLN A 321 -2.40 -4.03 -26.98
CA GLN A 321 -3.76 -3.67 -27.39
C GLN A 321 -3.80 -3.15 -28.82
N ALA A 322 -2.82 -2.33 -29.23
CA ALA A 322 -2.70 -1.85 -30.60
C ALA A 322 -2.42 -2.99 -31.60
N ALA A 323 -1.51 -3.91 -31.24
CA ALA A 323 -1.20 -5.09 -32.06
C ALA A 323 -2.43 -6.01 -32.21
N TYR A 324 -3.16 -6.23 -31.12
CA TYR A 324 -4.42 -6.98 -31.11
C TYR A 324 -5.48 -6.34 -32.01
N ALA A 325 -5.70 -5.03 -31.89
CA ALA A 325 -6.65 -4.30 -32.73
C ALA A 325 -6.28 -4.38 -34.21
N LYS A 326 -4.98 -4.26 -34.54
CA LYS A 326 -4.49 -4.41 -35.92
C LYS A 326 -4.73 -5.82 -36.47
N ALA A 327 -4.45 -6.85 -35.68
CA ALA A 327 -4.68 -8.25 -36.09
C ALA A 327 -6.18 -8.55 -36.29
N ASN A 328 -7.04 -8.09 -35.37
CA ASN A 328 -8.49 -8.22 -35.50
C ASN A 328 -9.02 -7.49 -36.74
N LYS A 329 -8.53 -6.27 -37.01
CA LYS A 329 -8.90 -5.53 -38.22
C LYS A 329 -8.50 -6.29 -39.49
N ALA A 330 -7.26 -6.79 -39.56
CA ALA A 330 -6.80 -7.57 -40.71
C ALA A 330 -7.66 -8.83 -40.93
N LYS A 331 -8.03 -9.52 -39.84
CA LYS A 331 -8.92 -10.69 -39.91
C LYS A 331 -10.33 -10.28 -40.37
N LEU A 332 -10.87 -9.18 -39.86
CA LEU A 332 -12.16 -8.64 -40.29
C LEU A 332 -12.16 -8.30 -41.78
N ASP A 333 -11.12 -7.63 -42.26
CA ASP A 333 -10.97 -7.27 -43.68
C ASP A 333 -10.89 -8.54 -44.56
N GLN A 334 -10.16 -9.58 -44.12
CA GLN A 334 -10.11 -10.87 -44.81
C GLN A 334 -11.48 -11.56 -44.84
N SER A 335 -12.17 -11.63 -43.70
CA SER A 335 -13.52 -12.21 -43.62
C SER A 335 -14.53 -11.45 -44.47
N ALA A 336 -14.43 -10.12 -44.55
CA ALA A 336 -15.29 -9.28 -45.38
C ALA A 336 -15.11 -9.57 -46.88
N VAL A 337 -13.88 -9.80 -47.34
CA VAL A 337 -13.59 -10.22 -48.72
C VAL A 337 -14.23 -11.58 -49.02
N LEU A 338 -14.10 -12.56 -48.12
CA LEU A 338 -14.71 -13.88 -48.27
C LEU A 338 -16.25 -13.80 -48.29
N ALA A 339 -16.83 -13.02 -47.39
CA ALA A 339 -18.28 -12.80 -47.33
C ALA A 339 -18.79 -12.17 -48.62
N THR A 340 -18.12 -11.14 -49.14
CA THR A 340 -18.50 -10.47 -50.39
C THR A 340 -18.48 -11.46 -51.55
N ALA A 341 -17.45 -12.31 -51.67
CA ALA A 341 -17.38 -13.33 -52.70
C ALA A 341 -18.52 -14.37 -52.58
N ALA A 342 -18.88 -14.80 -51.37
CA ALA A 342 -19.99 -15.72 -51.13
C ALA A 342 -21.35 -15.09 -51.53
N PHE A 343 -21.59 -13.83 -51.13
CA PHE A 343 -22.79 -13.09 -51.52
C PHE A 343 -22.89 -12.91 -53.03
N SER A 344 -21.80 -12.57 -53.72
CA SER A 344 -21.80 -12.43 -55.18
C SER A 344 -22.13 -13.74 -55.90
N ARG A 345 -21.63 -14.88 -55.41
CA ARG A 345 -22.00 -16.20 -55.96
C ARG A 345 -23.49 -16.48 -55.76
N ALA A 346 -23.99 -16.28 -54.54
CA ALA A 346 -25.40 -16.48 -54.23
C ALA A 346 -26.32 -15.58 -55.07
N ASP A 347 -25.98 -14.30 -55.28
CA ASP A 347 -26.75 -13.39 -56.13
C ASP A 347 -26.78 -13.84 -57.58
N ALA A 348 -25.64 -14.25 -58.14
CA ALA A 348 -25.56 -14.74 -59.51
C ALA A 348 -26.50 -15.94 -59.70
N GLU A 349 -26.50 -16.86 -58.73
CA GLU A 349 -27.37 -18.03 -58.75
C GLU A 349 -28.86 -17.67 -58.56
N VAL A 350 -29.17 -16.67 -57.74
CA VAL A 350 -30.55 -16.13 -57.64
C VAL A 350 -31.04 -15.66 -59.01
N GLN A 351 -30.21 -14.97 -59.79
CA GLN A 351 -30.58 -14.51 -61.15
C GLN A 351 -30.75 -15.68 -62.12
N THR A 352 -29.89 -16.71 -62.04
CA THR A 352 -30.00 -17.93 -62.86
C THR A 352 -31.33 -18.65 -62.60
N VAL A 353 -31.65 -18.94 -61.33
CA VAL A 353 -32.89 -19.63 -60.96
C VAL A 353 -34.13 -18.80 -61.32
N GLN A 354 -34.09 -17.48 -61.12
CA GLN A 354 -35.18 -16.58 -61.54
C GLN A 354 -35.44 -16.68 -63.05
N THR A 355 -34.38 -16.57 -63.85
CA THR A 355 -34.47 -16.66 -65.32
C THR A 355 -35.03 -18.01 -65.77
N LEU A 356 -34.62 -19.10 -65.12
CA LEU A 356 -35.15 -20.44 -65.41
C LEU A 356 -36.64 -20.56 -65.10
N ILE A 357 -37.09 -20.03 -63.96
CA ILE A 357 -38.50 -20.02 -63.56
C ILE A 357 -39.34 -19.23 -64.57
N GLU A 358 -38.85 -18.09 -65.04
CA GLU A 358 -39.53 -17.24 -66.02
C GLU A 358 -39.61 -17.88 -67.41
N ARG A 359 -38.52 -18.50 -67.88
CA ARG A 359 -38.47 -19.18 -69.18
C ARG A 359 -39.28 -20.48 -69.20
N ASN A 360 -39.37 -21.18 -68.06
CA ASN A 360 -39.97 -22.51 -67.97
C ASN A 360 -41.05 -22.58 -66.87
N PRO A 361 -42.13 -21.77 -66.96
CA PRO A 361 -43.10 -21.64 -65.87
C PRO A 361 -43.83 -22.95 -65.54
N ALA A 362 -43.96 -23.86 -66.52
CA ALA A 362 -44.56 -25.19 -66.35
C ALA A 362 -43.68 -26.18 -65.57
N LYS A 363 -42.36 -26.00 -65.58
CA LYS A 363 -41.40 -26.85 -64.83
C LYS A 363 -41.12 -26.31 -63.43
N ALA A 364 -41.34 -25.02 -63.20
CA ALA A 364 -41.20 -24.40 -61.88
C ALA A 364 -42.41 -24.71 -60.98
N THR A 365 -42.38 -25.89 -60.34
CA THR A 365 -43.44 -26.33 -59.41
C THR A 365 -43.61 -25.35 -58.23
N PRO A 366 -44.75 -25.38 -57.51
CA PRO A 366 -44.95 -24.56 -56.31
C PRO A 366 -43.83 -24.72 -55.27
N GLU A 367 -43.29 -25.93 -55.12
CA GLU A 367 -42.18 -26.23 -54.20
C GLU A 367 -40.90 -25.49 -54.60
N ILE A 368 -40.56 -25.47 -55.90
CA ILE A 368 -39.38 -24.76 -56.42
C ILE A 368 -39.54 -23.25 -56.21
N ARG A 369 -40.70 -22.69 -56.53
CA ARG A 369 -40.97 -21.25 -56.34
C ARG A 369 -40.90 -20.84 -54.87
N ASN A 370 -41.48 -21.65 -53.98
CA ASN A 370 -41.42 -21.41 -52.54
C ASN A 370 -39.99 -21.56 -52.00
N GLY A 371 -39.24 -22.55 -52.48
CA GLY A 371 -37.83 -22.75 -52.14
C GLY A 371 -36.97 -21.56 -52.55
N PHE A 372 -37.16 -21.07 -53.77
CA PHE A 372 -36.47 -19.89 -54.30
C PHE A 372 -36.77 -18.62 -53.49
N GLU A 373 -38.04 -18.31 -53.25
CA GLU A 373 -38.42 -17.14 -52.42
C GLU A 373 -37.88 -17.24 -50.98
N THR A 374 -37.84 -18.45 -50.43
CA THR A 374 -37.25 -18.70 -49.11
C THR A 374 -35.74 -18.43 -49.12
N ALA A 375 -35.03 -18.94 -50.12
CA ALA A 375 -33.59 -18.70 -50.29
C ALA A 375 -33.28 -17.20 -50.43
N ARG A 376 -34.06 -16.46 -51.24
CA ARG A 376 -33.91 -15.01 -51.41
C ARG A 376 -34.09 -14.24 -50.10
N LYS A 377 -35.17 -14.51 -49.35
CA LYS A 377 -35.39 -13.89 -48.04
C LYS A 377 -34.28 -14.21 -47.02
N GLN A 378 -33.76 -15.43 -47.06
CA GLN A 378 -32.64 -15.84 -46.22
C GLN A 378 -31.35 -15.11 -46.58
N LEU A 379 -31.11 -14.84 -47.87
CA LEU A 379 -29.95 -14.10 -48.36
C LEU A 379 -29.98 -12.64 -47.92
N ASP A 380 -31.13 -11.98 -48.04
CA ASP A 380 -31.33 -10.60 -47.54
C ASP A 380 -31.10 -10.51 -46.02
N SER A 381 -31.58 -11.51 -45.29
CA SER A 381 -31.34 -11.60 -43.85
C SER A 381 -29.85 -11.79 -43.52
N ALA A 382 -29.15 -12.64 -44.28
CA ALA A 382 -27.71 -12.83 -44.15
C ALA A 382 -26.93 -11.53 -44.40
N ARG A 383 -27.30 -10.75 -45.42
CA ARG A 383 -26.70 -9.42 -45.70
C ARG A 383 -26.86 -8.45 -44.53
N ARG A 384 -28.09 -8.31 -44.02
CA ARG A 384 -28.34 -7.44 -42.86
C ARG A 384 -27.49 -7.84 -41.64
N ARG A 385 -27.29 -9.15 -41.42
CA ARG A 385 -26.42 -9.67 -40.36
C ARG A 385 -24.94 -9.37 -40.62
N HIS A 386 -24.48 -9.54 -41.86
CA HIS A 386 -23.14 -9.15 -42.28
C HIS A 386 -22.89 -7.66 -42.00
N ASP A 387 -23.79 -6.78 -42.42
CA ASP A 387 -23.62 -5.32 -42.27
C ASP A 387 -23.66 -4.90 -40.79
N ALA A 388 -24.48 -5.57 -39.97
CA ALA A 388 -24.46 -5.40 -38.53
C ALA A 388 -23.14 -5.87 -37.91
N ALA A 389 -22.63 -7.04 -38.32
CA ALA A 389 -21.37 -7.59 -37.85
C ALA A 389 -20.16 -6.72 -38.24
N MET A 390 -20.14 -6.19 -39.46
CA MET A 390 -19.12 -5.26 -39.94
C MET A 390 -19.10 -3.96 -39.14
N ARG A 391 -20.28 -3.37 -38.87
CA ARG A 391 -20.38 -2.16 -38.04
C ARG A 391 -19.90 -2.39 -36.60
N SER A 392 -20.15 -3.56 -36.04
CA SER A 392 -19.70 -3.96 -34.71
C SER A 392 -18.30 -4.58 -34.66
N GLN A 393 -17.60 -4.68 -35.81
CA GLN A 393 -16.29 -5.31 -35.95
C GLN A 393 -16.22 -6.77 -35.43
N LEU A 394 -17.32 -7.53 -35.57
CA LEU A 394 -17.44 -8.90 -35.10
C LEU A 394 -17.08 -9.90 -36.20
N VAL A 395 -15.82 -10.31 -36.25
CA VAL A 395 -15.30 -11.28 -37.24
C VAL A 395 -16.17 -12.54 -37.34
N GLY A 396 -16.53 -13.14 -36.20
CA GLY A 396 -17.36 -14.35 -36.19
C GLY A 396 -18.77 -14.16 -36.79
N GLY A 397 -19.32 -12.94 -36.72
CA GLY A 397 -20.59 -12.60 -37.36
C GLY A 397 -20.47 -12.48 -38.88
N VAL A 398 -19.33 -11.95 -39.37
CA VAL A 398 -19.01 -11.86 -40.80
C VAL A 398 -18.81 -13.26 -41.39
N ASP A 399 -18.02 -14.11 -40.72
CA ASP A 399 -17.79 -15.50 -41.14
C ASP A 399 -19.09 -16.32 -41.17
N ALA A 400 -19.96 -16.16 -40.17
CA ALA A 400 -21.24 -16.85 -40.11
C ALA A 400 -22.19 -16.41 -41.24
N ALA A 401 -22.20 -15.12 -41.58
CA ALA A 401 -23.00 -14.61 -42.70
C ALA A 401 -22.46 -15.10 -44.05
N ALA A 402 -21.14 -15.15 -44.23
CA ALA A 402 -20.49 -15.71 -45.42
C ALA A 402 -20.88 -17.19 -45.61
N LYS A 403 -20.75 -18.01 -44.56
CA LYS A 403 -21.14 -19.42 -44.59
C LYS A 403 -22.61 -19.61 -44.95
N GLN A 404 -23.49 -18.79 -44.38
CA GLN A 404 -24.91 -18.85 -44.71
C GLN A 404 -25.18 -18.49 -46.18
N ALA A 405 -24.46 -17.53 -46.75
CA ALA A 405 -24.57 -17.20 -48.16
C ALA A 405 -24.13 -18.39 -49.05
N ASP A 406 -23.06 -19.10 -48.68
CA ASP A 406 -22.64 -20.32 -49.37
C ASP A 406 -23.68 -21.46 -49.25
N ASP A 407 -24.27 -21.66 -48.07
CA ASP A 407 -25.34 -22.64 -47.87
C ASP A 407 -26.59 -22.31 -48.73
N ILE A 408 -26.91 -21.02 -48.88
CA ILE A 408 -28.01 -20.55 -49.73
C ILE A 408 -27.67 -20.77 -51.21
N HIS A 409 -26.44 -20.45 -51.63
CA HIS A 409 -25.96 -20.71 -52.97
C HIS A 409 -26.08 -22.21 -53.34
N ALA A 410 -25.66 -23.12 -52.46
CA ALA A 410 -25.80 -24.56 -52.68
C ALA A 410 -27.27 -25.01 -52.81
N ARG A 411 -28.19 -24.40 -52.06
CA ARG A 411 -29.63 -24.67 -52.19
C ARG A 411 -30.19 -24.16 -53.51
N LEU A 412 -29.73 -23.01 -53.98
CA LEU A 412 -30.15 -22.45 -55.27
C LEU A 412 -29.68 -23.35 -56.42
N ILE A 413 -28.46 -23.88 -56.37
CA ILE A 413 -27.97 -24.91 -57.32
C ILE A 413 -28.88 -26.14 -57.33
N ALA A 414 -29.27 -26.63 -56.15
CA ALA A 414 -30.18 -27.79 -56.07
C ALA A 414 -31.59 -27.48 -56.64
N LEU A 415 -32.05 -26.23 -56.54
CA LEU A 415 -33.29 -25.78 -57.16
C LEU A 415 -33.15 -25.68 -58.69
N GLU A 416 -32.01 -25.19 -59.18
CA GLU A 416 -31.65 -25.19 -60.60
C GLU A 416 -31.72 -26.63 -61.18
N GLU A 417 -31.07 -27.59 -60.53
CA GLU A 417 -31.09 -29.01 -60.93
C GLU A 417 -32.52 -29.58 -60.94
N GLY A 418 -33.34 -29.21 -59.94
CA GLY A 418 -34.73 -29.65 -59.81
C GLY A 418 -35.66 -29.16 -60.92
N ILE A 419 -35.35 -28.04 -61.57
CA ILE A 419 -36.11 -27.54 -62.73
C ILE A 419 -35.92 -28.46 -63.95
N GLY A 420 -34.86 -29.28 -64.00
CA GLY A 420 -34.65 -30.30 -65.04
C GLY A 420 -34.56 -29.71 -66.45
N VAL A 421 -33.94 -28.54 -66.57
CA VAL A 421 -33.58 -27.91 -67.84
C VAL A 421 -32.06 -27.92 -67.90
N GLU A 422 -31.51 -28.56 -68.91
CA GLU A 422 -30.08 -28.47 -69.19
C GLU A 422 -29.78 -27.02 -69.56
N LEU A 423 -29.18 -26.28 -68.65
CA LEU A 423 -28.81 -24.89 -68.89
C LEU A 423 -27.77 -24.85 -69.98
N THR A 424 -28.11 -24.18 -71.08
CA THR A 424 -27.10 -23.80 -72.05
C THR A 424 -26.21 -22.71 -71.43
N LEU A 425 -25.00 -22.57 -71.93
CA LEU A 425 -24.15 -21.44 -71.56
C LEU A 425 -24.81 -20.09 -71.88
N GLU A 426 -25.71 -20.06 -72.88
CA GLU A 426 -26.50 -18.87 -73.23
C GLU A 426 -27.53 -18.53 -72.16
N ASP A 427 -28.16 -19.54 -71.54
CA ASP A 427 -29.03 -19.33 -70.37
C ASP A 427 -28.27 -18.77 -69.16
N ARG A 428 -26.96 -19.06 -69.07
CA ARG A 428 -26.06 -18.49 -68.06
C ARG A 428 -25.48 -17.12 -68.45
N GLY A 429 -26.05 -16.50 -69.49
CA GLY A 429 -25.65 -15.17 -69.96
C GLY A 429 -24.34 -15.14 -70.74
N VAL A 430 -23.79 -16.29 -71.13
CA VAL A 430 -22.60 -16.35 -72.00
C VAL A 430 -23.07 -16.23 -73.44
N PRO A 431 -22.76 -15.14 -74.16
CA PRO A 431 -23.24 -14.98 -75.52
C PRO A 431 -22.62 -16.03 -76.46
N THR A 432 -23.39 -16.47 -77.44
CA THR A 432 -23.01 -17.54 -78.39
C THR A 432 -21.66 -17.29 -79.06
N TRP A 433 -21.35 -16.05 -79.43
CA TRP A 433 -20.07 -15.70 -80.05
C TRP A 433 -18.86 -15.91 -79.11
N LEU A 434 -19.02 -15.71 -77.80
CA LEU A 434 -17.97 -16.00 -76.81
C LEU A 434 -17.79 -17.50 -76.63
N GLN A 435 -18.89 -18.26 -76.63
CA GLN A 435 -18.84 -19.72 -76.59
C GLN A 435 -18.11 -20.29 -77.82
N GLU A 436 -18.46 -19.81 -79.01
CA GLU A 436 -17.80 -20.20 -80.26
C GLU A 436 -16.32 -19.81 -80.28
N GLY A 437 -15.98 -18.60 -79.82
CA GLY A 437 -14.59 -18.14 -79.71
C GLY A 437 -13.77 -19.02 -78.76
N ALA A 438 -14.32 -19.34 -77.59
CA ALA A 438 -13.69 -20.25 -76.64
C ALA A 438 -13.56 -21.67 -77.22
N ALA A 439 -14.61 -22.20 -77.87
CA ALA A 439 -14.59 -23.51 -78.49
C ALA A 439 -13.50 -23.61 -79.58
N ARG A 440 -13.35 -22.59 -80.42
CA ARG A 440 -12.27 -22.51 -81.42
C ARG A 440 -10.89 -22.47 -80.78
N TYR A 441 -10.73 -21.70 -79.69
CA TYR A 441 -9.48 -21.68 -78.94
C TYR A 441 -9.13 -23.08 -78.42
N PHE A 442 -10.07 -23.78 -77.80
CA PHE A 442 -9.85 -25.14 -77.29
C PHE A 442 -9.62 -26.18 -78.40
N ALA A 443 -10.19 -25.97 -79.59
CA ALA A 443 -9.91 -26.77 -80.78
C ALA A 443 -8.54 -26.49 -81.41
N GLY A 444 -7.79 -25.49 -80.91
CA GLY A 444 -6.50 -25.08 -81.44
C GLY A 444 -6.57 -24.19 -82.70
N ASP A 445 -7.76 -23.73 -83.07
CA ASP A 445 -8.02 -22.72 -84.11
C ASP A 445 -7.93 -21.31 -83.50
N TYR A 446 -6.70 -20.91 -83.16
CA TYR A 446 -6.45 -19.64 -82.48
C TYR A 446 -6.76 -18.41 -83.35
N ALA A 447 -6.61 -18.52 -84.68
CA ALA A 447 -6.94 -17.41 -85.58
C ALA A 447 -8.47 -17.22 -85.65
N GLY A 448 -9.22 -18.31 -85.88
CA GLY A 448 -10.68 -18.23 -85.88
C GLY A 448 -11.27 -17.86 -84.51
N ALA A 449 -10.60 -18.21 -83.41
CA ALA A 449 -10.98 -17.73 -82.08
C ALA A 449 -10.90 -16.20 -81.98
N LEU A 450 -9.82 -15.58 -82.49
CA LEU A 450 -9.66 -14.13 -82.50
C LEU A 450 -10.71 -13.46 -83.37
N ASP A 451 -10.91 -13.95 -84.60
CA ASP A 451 -11.91 -13.40 -85.53
C ASP A 451 -13.30 -13.39 -84.86
N LYS A 452 -13.68 -14.50 -84.23
CA LYS A 452 -14.98 -14.61 -83.55
C LYS A 452 -15.11 -13.71 -82.31
N LEU A 453 -14.02 -13.52 -81.57
CA LEU A 453 -13.99 -12.69 -80.36
C LEU A 453 -13.91 -11.19 -80.68
N ASP A 454 -13.41 -10.81 -81.86
CA ASP A 454 -13.38 -9.41 -82.35
C ASP A 454 -14.75 -8.92 -82.83
N ASP A 455 -15.62 -9.83 -83.32
CA ASP A 455 -16.96 -9.50 -83.81
C ASP A 455 -17.97 -9.13 -82.70
N GLY A 456 -17.69 -9.52 -81.45
CA GLY A 456 -18.63 -9.40 -80.33
C GLY A 456 -18.52 -8.08 -79.57
N ARG A 457 -19.63 -7.31 -79.47
CA ARG A 457 -19.76 -6.29 -78.42
C ARG A 457 -20.11 -6.97 -77.10
N ALA A 458 -19.11 -7.11 -76.24
CA ALA A 458 -19.27 -7.79 -74.96
C ALA A 458 -19.78 -6.86 -73.87
N SER A 459 -20.68 -7.37 -73.01
CA SER A 459 -20.96 -6.76 -71.71
C SER A 459 -19.70 -6.75 -70.85
N ASP A 460 -19.62 -5.85 -69.87
CA ASP A 460 -18.43 -5.69 -69.01
C ASP A 460 -17.98 -7.02 -68.38
N ALA A 461 -18.93 -7.88 -67.99
CA ALA A 461 -18.65 -9.22 -67.43
C ALA A 461 -18.06 -10.19 -68.46
N ALA A 462 -18.52 -10.14 -69.72
CA ALA A 462 -18.00 -10.97 -70.79
C ALA A 462 -16.64 -10.45 -71.31
N GLN A 463 -16.38 -9.14 -71.26
CA GLN A 463 -15.14 -8.51 -71.74
C GLN A 463 -13.89 -9.10 -71.09
N LEU A 464 -13.95 -9.42 -69.80
CA LEU A 464 -12.83 -10.06 -69.10
C LEU A 464 -12.43 -11.37 -69.76
N HIS A 465 -13.41 -12.24 -70.02
CA HIS A 465 -13.20 -13.53 -70.66
C HIS A 465 -12.80 -13.38 -72.13
N VAL A 466 -13.33 -12.39 -72.84
CA VAL A 466 -12.89 -12.04 -74.20
C VAL A 466 -11.41 -11.73 -74.23
N HIS A 467 -10.96 -10.78 -73.41
CA HIS A 467 -9.54 -10.41 -73.36
C HIS A 467 -8.68 -11.59 -72.93
N LEU A 468 -9.16 -12.43 -72.01
CA LEU A 468 -8.42 -13.62 -71.59
C LEU A 468 -8.21 -14.62 -72.75
N PHE A 469 -9.29 -14.98 -73.45
CA PHE A 469 -9.21 -15.91 -74.58
C PHE A 469 -8.44 -15.32 -75.76
N ARG A 470 -8.56 -14.01 -76.01
CA ARG A 470 -7.75 -13.30 -77.00
C ARG A 470 -6.28 -13.34 -76.63
N ALA A 471 -5.91 -12.98 -75.41
CA ALA A 471 -4.53 -13.04 -74.93
C ALA A 471 -3.94 -14.45 -75.10
N ALA A 472 -4.70 -15.47 -74.71
CA ALA A 472 -4.28 -16.86 -74.83
C ALA A 472 -4.10 -17.29 -76.30
N ALA A 473 -5.02 -16.94 -77.19
CA ALA A 473 -4.92 -17.22 -78.61
C ALA A 473 -3.74 -16.51 -79.28
N GLN A 474 -3.53 -15.22 -78.96
CA GLN A 474 -2.41 -14.41 -79.45
C GLN A 474 -1.06 -14.99 -79.00
N HIS A 475 -0.95 -15.36 -77.73
CA HIS A 475 0.25 -16.03 -77.20
C HIS A 475 0.51 -17.36 -77.88
N ALA A 476 -0.52 -18.18 -78.10
CA ALA A 476 -0.35 -19.46 -78.76
C ALA A 476 0.09 -19.31 -80.24
N LEU A 477 -0.41 -18.29 -80.95
CA LEU A 477 0.04 -17.95 -82.30
C LEU A 477 1.49 -17.45 -82.32
N PHE A 478 1.89 -16.64 -81.33
CA PHE A 478 3.27 -16.22 -81.15
C PHE A 478 4.21 -17.42 -80.98
N VAL A 479 3.89 -18.34 -80.08
CA VAL A 479 4.68 -19.57 -79.86
C VAL A 479 4.74 -20.43 -81.13
N ARG A 480 3.62 -20.63 -81.84
CA ARG A 480 3.58 -21.39 -83.11
C ARG A 480 4.41 -20.76 -84.23
N SER A 481 4.63 -19.45 -84.19
CA SER A 481 5.52 -18.75 -85.14
C SER A 481 7.01 -18.97 -84.85
N GLY A 482 7.36 -19.80 -83.86
CA GLY A 482 8.71 -19.91 -83.33
C GLY A 482 9.15 -18.62 -82.62
N GLU A 483 8.19 -17.93 -81.98
CA GLU A 483 8.41 -16.67 -81.25
C GLU A 483 8.93 -15.51 -82.12
N LYS A 484 8.73 -15.57 -83.44
CA LYS A 484 9.22 -14.55 -84.38
C LYS A 484 8.24 -13.38 -84.56
N ASN A 485 6.94 -13.60 -84.34
CA ASN A 485 5.93 -12.57 -84.56
C ASN A 485 5.66 -11.75 -83.29
N THR A 486 6.54 -10.78 -83.00
CA THR A 486 6.47 -9.95 -81.78
C THR A 486 5.16 -9.17 -81.66
N ALA A 487 4.54 -8.78 -82.78
CA ALA A 487 3.25 -8.08 -82.76
C ALA A 487 2.15 -8.91 -82.06
N ARG A 488 2.16 -10.24 -82.22
CA ARG A 488 1.22 -11.15 -81.53
C ARG A 488 1.48 -11.19 -80.02
N ARG A 489 2.75 -11.19 -79.60
CA ARG A 489 3.13 -11.11 -78.19
C ARG A 489 2.65 -9.79 -77.57
N ASP A 490 2.85 -8.67 -78.26
CA ASP A 490 2.46 -7.35 -77.75
C ASP A 490 0.94 -7.21 -77.62
N GLN A 491 0.18 -7.75 -78.58
CA GLN A 491 -1.28 -7.84 -78.50
C GLN A 491 -1.73 -8.69 -77.31
N ALA A 492 -1.08 -9.85 -77.08
CA ALA A 492 -1.38 -10.69 -75.93
C ALA A 492 -1.16 -9.94 -74.60
N VAL A 493 -0.04 -9.22 -74.48
CA VAL A 493 0.26 -8.39 -73.29
C VAL A 493 -0.79 -7.28 -73.11
N ALA A 494 -1.20 -6.62 -74.19
CA ALA A 494 -2.23 -5.60 -74.13
C ALA A 494 -3.57 -6.15 -73.60
N ASP A 495 -3.99 -7.31 -74.10
CA ASP A 495 -5.20 -7.99 -73.62
C ASP A 495 -5.10 -8.42 -72.15
N ILE A 496 -3.94 -8.92 -71.71
CA ILE A 496 -3.69 -9.23 -70.28
C ILE A 496 -3.86 -7.99 -69.41
N ARG A 497 -3.32 -6.84 -69.83
CA ARG A 497 -3.48 -5.57 -69.10
C ARG A 497 -4.95 -5.18 -69.00
N ARG A 498 -5.72 -5.33 -70.09
CA ARG A 498 -7.18 -5.08 -70.05
C ARG A 498 -7.89 -6.02 -69.08
N CYS A 499 -7.54 -7.31 -69.02
CA CYS A 499 -8.08 -8.20 -67.99
C CYS A 499 -7.78 -7.69 -66.58
N LYS A 500 -6.56 -7.23 -66.32
CA LYS A 500 -6.13 -6.72 -65.00
C LYS A 500 -6.74 -5.37 -64.66
N GLU A 501 -7.03 -4.53 -65.65
CA GLU A 501 -7.80 -3.28 -65.47
C GLU A 501 -9.24 -3.58 -65.08
N LEU A 502 -9.88 -4.55 -65.74
CA LEU A 502 -11.26 -4.96 -65.44
C LEU A 502 -11.38 -5.64 -64.08
N GLN A 503 -10.47 -6.59 -63.78
CA GLN A 503 -10.47 -7.32 -62.52
C GLN A 503 -9.04 -7.63 -62.08
N PRO A 504 -8.41 -6.78 -61.23
CA PRO A 504 -7.01 -6.92 -60.83
C PRO A 504 -6.67 -8.27 -60.18
N THR A 505 -7.63 -8.82 -59.43
CA THR A 505 -7.52 -10.10 -58.71
C THR A 505 -7.81 -11.33 -59.56
N PHE A 506 -8.22 -11.16 -60.83
CA PHE A 506 -8.55 -12.29 -61.69
C PHE A 506 -7.31 -13.13 -62.02
N ALA A 507 -7.48 -14.46 -61.95
CA ALA A 507 -6.50 -15.47 -62.32
C ALA A 507 -7.16 -16.49 -63.27
N PRO A 508 -6.54 -16.82 -64.41
CA PRO A 508 -7.08 -17.82 -65.33
C PRO A 508 -7.15 -19.21 -64.70
N ASP A 509 -8.17 -20.02 -65.04
CA ASP A 509 -8.29 -21.40 -64.54
C ASP A 509 -7.13 -22.26 -65.05
N THR A 510 -6.36 -22.82 -64.10
CA THR A 510 -5.20 -23.69 -64.38
C THR A 510 -5.52 -24.94 -65.19
N ARG A 511 -6.78 -25.37 -65.24
CA ARG A 511 -7.24 -26.53 -66.02
C ARG A 511 -7.59 -26.18 -67.46
N ALA A 512 -7.90 -24.91 -67.73
CA ALA A 512 -8.33 -24.45 -69.05
C ALA A 512 -7.16 -23.91 -69.89
N PHE A 513 -6.10 -23.41 -69.25
CA PHE A 513 -4.99 -22.77 -69.94
C PHE A 513 -3.66 -23.48 -69.69
N SER A 514 -2.75 -23.43 -70.68
CA SER A 514 -1.46 -24.10 -70.57
C SER A 514 -0.56 -23.44 -69.52
N PRO A 515 0.33 -24.21 -68.83
CA PRO A 515 1.26 -23.64 -67.87
C PRO A 515 2.10 -22.48 -68.42
N ALA A 516 2.54 -22.57 -69.68
CA ALA A 516 3.31 -21.52 -70.34
C ALA A 516 2.52 -20.20 -70.49
N PHE A 517 1.22 -20.27 -70.82
CA PHE A 517 0.38 -19.06 -70.87
C PHE A 517 0.11 -18.51 -69.48
N LEU A 518 -0.09 -19.37 -68.47
CA LEU A 518 -0.32 -18.92 -67.09
C LEU A 518 0.91 -18.18 -66.54
N GLU A 519 2.11 -18.68 -66.81
CA GLU A 519 3.38 -17.99 -66.47
C GLU A 519 3.49 -16.65 -67.22
N PHE A 520 3.22 -16.65 -68.52
CA PHE A 520 3.19 -15.43 -69.33
C PHE A 520 2.21 -14.39 -68.78
N TYR A 521 1.00 -14.82 -68.41
CA TYR A 521 -0.05 -13.98 -67.82
C TYR A 521 0.37 -13.36 -66.49
N GLN A 522 1.04 -14.15 -65.63
CA GLN A 522 1.53 -13.67 -64.34
C GLN A 522 2.70 -12.69 -64.47
N ARG A 523 3.66 -13.00 -65.35
CA ARG A 523 4.88 -12.20 -65.53
C ARG A 523 4.60 -10.87 -66.25
N ASP A 524 3.94 -10.94 -67.40
CA ASP A 524 3.78 -9.80 -68.31
C ASP A 524 2.51 -8.97 -68.00
N GLY A 525 1.67 -9.43 -67.05
CA GLY A 525 0.50 -8.73 -66.54
C GLY A 525 0.78 -7.72 -65.41
N VAL A 526 2.02 -7.63 -64.91
CA VAL A 526 2.42 -6.56 -64.00
C VAL A 526 2.53 -5.29 -64.83
N ALA A 527 1.64 -4.32 -64.60
CA ALA A 527 1.78 -2.99 -65.18
C ALA A 527 3.23 -2.53 -64.96
N PRO A 528 3.95 -2.04 -65.98
CA PRO A 528 5.29 -1.52 -65.75
C PRO A 528 5.14 -0.48 -64.66
N GLN A 529 5.71 -0.77 -63.47
CA GLN A 529 5.80 0.22 -62.41
C GLN A 529 6.45 1.41 -63.07
N SER A 530 5.68 2.48 -63.21
CA SER A 530 6.11 3.66 -63.94
C SER A 530 7.51 4.01 -63.45
N ALA A 531 8.49 3.94 -64.35
CA ALA A 531 9.84 4.43 -64.13
C ALA A 531 9.84 5.97 -64.07
N ALA A 532 8.91 6.53 -63.29
CA ALA A 532 8.65 7.93 -63.09
C ALA A 532 8.88 8.24 -61.61
N ARG A 533 10.17 8.25 -61.24
CA ARG A 533 10.76 9.09 -60.17
C ARG A 533 12.28 8.99 -60.24
N ALA A 534 12.83 9.54 -61.32
CA ALA A 534 14.22 9.96 -61.41
C ALA A 534 14.31 11.20 -62.32
N GLN A 535 13.69 12.29 -61.88
CA GLN A 535 14.10 13.67 -62.13
C GLN A 535 13.76 14.50 -60.89
#